data_AF-M6HT85-F1
#
_entry.id   AF-M6HT85-F1
#
_cell.length_a   1.000
_cell.length_b   1.000
_cell.length_c   1.000
_cell.angle_alpha   90.00
_cell.angle_beta   90.00
_cell.angle_gamma   90.00
#
_symmetry.space_group_name_H-M   'P 1'
#
loop_
_entity.id
_entity.type
_entity.pdbx_description
1 polymer ?
#
loop_
_entity_poly.entity_id
_entity_poly.type
_entity_poly.pdbx_seq_one_letter_code
_entity_poly.pdbx_strand_id
1 'polypeptide(L)'
;MMEINPTEAVMNNVLGTKNIADISRISGVERFVLISTDKAVNPVNIMGASKRAAELYLQHISRETRTKFITVRFGNVLGSNGSVIPRFREQIANGGPVTVTHPDVIRYFMTIPEATQLVLQAGSMGECGEIFILEMGEPVKILNLAEEMIRLCGLRPHVDIPIQFTGLRPGEKLFEELLLGLEGIKKTHHPKIKIAAPLENQEATTFVARFNELLTLARANKDREIFLAFKALVPEYKIHGDYLNETNANQNLQNG
;
A
#
# COMPACT_ATOMS: atom_id res chain seq x y z
N MET A 1 8.47 -6.52 7.57
CA MET A 1 8.20 -7.88 7.03
C MET A 1 8.38 -7.92 5.52
N MET A 2 7.77 -7.01 4.73
CA MET A 2 8.06 -6.93 3.29
C MET A 2 9.38 -6.22 2.96
N GLU A 3 9.79 -5.21 3.74
CA GLU A 3 11.10 -4.55 3.56
C GLU A 3 12.30 -5.50 3.65
N ILE A 4 12.17 -6.57 4.44
CA ILE A 4 13.22 -7.59 4.62
C ILE A 4 13.03 -8.79 3.68
N ASN A 5 11.95 -8.81 2.89
CA ASN A 5 11.67 -9.85 1.89
C ASN A 5 11.15 -9.18 0.60
N PRO A 6 11.94 -8.30 -0.04
CA PRO A 6 11.47 -7.55 -1.21
C PRO A 6 11.22 -8.46 -2.42
N THR A 7 11.97 -9.55 -2.56
CA THR A 7 11.68 -10.60 -3.56
C THR A 7 10.27 -11.16 -3.42
N GLU A 8 9.85 -11.55 -2.22
CA GLU A 8 8.51 -12.09 -1.99
C GLU A 8 7.41 -11.06 -2.27
N ALA A 9 7.66 -9.78 -1.97
CA ALA A 9 6.74 -8.71 -2.30
C ALA A 9 6.56 -8.56 -3.83
N VAL A 10 7.64 -8.66 -4.61
CA VAL A 10 7.57 -8.65 -6.08
C VAL A 10 6.85 -9.91 -6.60
N MET A 11 7.26 -11.09 -6.15
CA MET A 11 6.73 -12.36 -6.64
C MET A 11 5.24 -12.50 -6.34
N ASN A 12 4.80 -12.11 -5.14
CA ASN A 12 3.40 -12.22 -4.76
C ASN A 12 2.55 -11.06 -5.32
N ASN A 13 2.92 -9.81 -5.05
CA ASN A 13 2.04 -8.68 -5.37
C ASN A 13 2.13 -8.28 -6.84
N VAL A 14 3.35 -8.28 -7.43
CA VAL A 14 3.57 -7.80 -8.80
C VAL A 14 3.35 -8.92 -9.79
N LEU A 15 4.11 -10.01 -9.68
CA LEU A 15 3.99 -11.15 -10.60
C LEU A 15 2.65 -11.87 -10.45
N GLY A 16 2.16 -12.06 -9.22
CA GLY A 16 0.84 -12.63 -8.97
C GLY A 16 -0.27 -11.82 -9.65
N THR A 17 -0.27 -10.49 -9.52
CA THR A 17 -1.23 -9.62 -10.22
C THR A 17 -1.09 -9.75 -11.73
N LYS A 18 0.14 -9.72 -12.25
CA LYS A 18 0.40 -9.89 -13.69
C LYS A 18 -0.20 -11.19 -14.23
N ASN A 19 0.03 -12.30 -13.55
CA ASN A 19 -0.44 -13.61 -14.01
C ASN A 19 -1.97 -13.67 -14.10
N ILE A 20 -2.68 -13.20 -13.06
CA ILE A 20 -4.15 -13.21 -13.05
C ILE A 20 -4.71 -12.17 -14.04
N ALA A 21 -4.07 -11.02 -14.18
CA ALA A 21 -4.51 -10.00 -15.14
C ALA A 21 -4.36 -10.50 -16.59
N ASP A 22 -3.22 -11.12 -16.93
CA ASP A 22 -2.99 -11.68 -18.26
C ASP A 22 -3.98 -12.78 -18.60
N ILE A 23 -4.21 -13.74 -17.69
CA ILE A 23 -5.16 -14.82 -17.96
C ILE A 23 -6.59 -14.31 -18.05
N SER A 24 -6.95 -13.28 -17.28
CA SER A 24 -8.26 -12.62 -17.35
C SER A 24 -8.48 -11.98 -18.72
N ARG A 25 -7.46 -11.29 -19.24
CA ARG A 25 -7.46 -10.71 -20.59
C ARG A 25 -7.58 -11.77 -21.67
N ILE A 26 -6.77 -12.83 -21.61
CA ILE A 26 -6.76 -13.92 -22.61
C ILE A 26 -8.09 -14.66 -22.61
N SER A 27 -8.67 -14.89 -21.43
CA SER A 27 -9.96 -15.59 -21.27
C SER A 27 -11.17 -14.70 -21.55
N GLY A 28 -10.99 -13.40 -21.80
CA GLY A 28 -12.09 -12.47 -22.07
C GLY A 28 -12.99 -12.18 -20.87
N VAL A 29 -12.42 -12.16 -19.65
CA VAL A 29 -13.15 -11.73 -18.44
C VAL A 29 -13.67 -10.31 -18.64
N GLU A 30 -14.93 -10.06 -18.30
CA GLU A 30 -15.55 -8.74 -18.53
C GLU A 30 -14.93 -7.66 -17.65
N ARG A 31 -14.76 -7.92 -16.35
CA ARG A 31 -14.24 -6.96 -15.37
C ARG A 31 -13.24 -7.61 -14.42
N PHE A 32 -12.14 -6.91 -14.17
CA PHE A 32 -11.14 -7.29 -13.17
C PHE A 32 -10.96 -6.13 -12.19
N VAL A 33 -11.19 -6.37 -10.91
CA VAL A 33 -11.05 -5.35 -9.85
C VAL A 33 -9.85 -5.66 -8.98
N LEU A 34 -8.84 -4.79 -9.02
CA LEU A 34 -7.68 -4.83 -8.13
C LEU A 34 -7.94 -4.00 -6.87
N ILE A 35 -7.84 -4.64 -5.71
CA ILE A 35 -7.78 -3.94 -4.43
C ILE A 35 -6.37 -3.37 -4.25
N SER A 36 -6.27 -2.06 -4.11
CA SER A 36 -5.03 -1.34 -3.81
C SER A 36 -5.13 -0.63 -2.46
N THR A 37 -4.18 0.25 -2.15
CA THR A 37 -4.00 0.86 -0.84
C THR A 37 -3.51 2.29 -1.00
N ASP A 38 -3.87 3.14 -0.04
CA ASP A 38 -3.27 4.47 0.17
C ASP A 38 -1.73 4.46 0.14
N LYS A 39 -1.08 3.39 0.61
CA LYS A 39 0.39 3.24 0.61
C LYS A 39 1.02 3.15 -0.78
N ALA A 40 0.22 2.90 -1.83
CA ALA A 40 0.67 2.96 -3.22
C ALA A 40 0.90 4.42 -3.69
N VAL A 41 0.38 5.40 -2.95
CA VAL A 41 0.55 6.83 -3.20
C VAL A 41 1.84 7.32 -2.55
N ASN A 42 2.74 7.89 -3.34
CA ASN A 42 4.07 8.35 -2.90
C ASN A 42 4.75 7.30 -2.00
N PRO A 43 4.96 6.07 -2.50
CA PRO A 43 5.34 4.96 -1.65
C PRO A 43 6.70 5.23 -1.01
N VAL A 44 6.83 4.86 0.26
CA VAL A 44 8.08 4.93 1.04
C VAL A 44 8.51 3.55 1.55
N ASN A 45 7.76 2.51 1.18
CA ASN A 45 7.96 1.11 1.55
C ASN A 45 7.71 0.20 0.34
N ILE A 46 8.30 -0.98 0.35
CA ILE A 46 8.21 -2.02 -0.68
C ILE A 46 6.77 -2.49 -0.87
N MET A 47 5.96 -2.56 0.20
CA MET A 47 4.55 -2.93 0.07
C MET A 47 3.82 -1.95 -0.86
N GLY A 48 3.91 -0.66 -0.57
CA GLY A 48 3.36 0.41 -1.38
C GLY A 48 3.91 0.42 -2.80
N ALA A 49 5.23 0.29 -2.97
CA ALA A 49 5.88 0.25 -4.28
C ALA A 49 5.40 -0.95 -5.12
N SER A 50 5.26 -2.12 -4.51
CA SER A 50 4.77 -3.34 -5.19
C SER A 50 3.31 -3.21 -5.61
N LYS A 51 2.46 -2.62 -4.77
CA LYS A 51 1.06 -2.32 -5.13
C LYS A 51 1.01 -1.30 -6.25
N ARG A 52 1.82 -0.25 -6.19
CA ARG A 52 1.89 0.77 -7.24
C ARG A 52 2.37 0.20 -8.58
N ALA A 53 3.38 -0.68 -8.57
CA ALA A 53 3.83 -1.39 -9.76
C ALA A 53 2.71 -2.25 -10.39
N ALA A 54 1.88 -2.90 -9.56
CA ALA A 54 0.72 -3.64 -10.04
C ALA A 54 -0.35 -2.72 -10.67
N GLU A 55 -0.61 -1.55 -10.10
CA GLU A 55 -1.51 -0.55 -10.70
C GLU A 55 -1.01 -0.09 -12.08
N LEU A 56 0.28 0.26 -12.18
CA LEU A 56 0.89 0.69 -13.44
C LEU A 56 0.82 -0.43 -14.51
N TYR A 57 1.01 -1.69 -14.10
CA TYR A 57 0.85 -2.83 -15.00
C TYR A 57 -0.58 -2.93 -15.56
N LEU A 58 -1.58 -2.81 -14.70
CA LEU A 58 -2.98 -2.80 -15.14
C LEU A 58 -3.28 -1.63 -16.08
N GLN A 59 -2.81 -0.43 -15.75
CA GLN A 59 -2.97 0.74 -16.62
C GLN A 59 -2.30 0.54 -17.99
N HIS A 60 -1.14 -0.12 -18.03
CA HIS A 60 -0.45 -0.43 -19.27
C HIS A 60 -1.24 -1.41 -20.15
N ILE A 61 -1.67 -2.55 -19.61
CA ILE A 61 -2.42 -3.56 -20.39
C ILE A 61 -3.85 -3.15 -20.73
N SER A 62 -4.42 -2.18 -19.99
CA SER A 62 -5.77 -1.64 -20.21
C SER A 62 -5.94 -0.97 -21.58
N ARG A 63 -4.85 -0.57 -22.24
CA ARG A 63 -4.90 0.11 -23.55
C ARG A 63 -5.29 -0.81 -24.70
N GLU A 64 -5.07 -2.12 -24.56
CA GLU A 64 -5.19 -3.10 -25.64
C GLU A 64 -5.96 -4.35 -25.19
N THR A 65 -7.14 -4.14 -24.61
CA THR A 65 -7.95 -5.24 -24.05
C THR A 65 -9.43 -4.90 -24.02
N ARG A 66 -10.28 -5.94 -24.05
CA ARG A 66 -11.71 -5.83 -23.77
C ARG A 66 -12.03 -5.96 -22.27
N THR A 67 -11.14 -6.60 -21.51
CA THR A 67 -11.29 -6.74 -20.06
C THR A 67 -11.14 -5.37 -19.40
N LYS A 68 -12.17 -4.96 -18.66
CA LYS A 68 -12.17 -3.71 -17.91
C LYS A 68 -11.35 -3.88 -16.64
N PHE A 69 -10.10 -3.41 -16.65
CA PHE A 69 -9.25 -3.40 -15.45
C PHE A 69 -9.53 -2.16 -14.62
N ILE A 70 -9.89 -2.37 -13.36
CA ILE A 70 -10.30 -1.35 -12.42
C ILE A 70 -9.45 -1.49 -11.17
N THR A 71 -8.89 -0.39 -10.68
CA THR A 71 -8.15 -0.37 -9.42
C THR A 71 -8.94 0.44 -8.40
N VAL A 72 -9.02 -0.01 -7.15
CA VAL A 72 -9.65 0.74 -6.07
C VAL A 72 -8.66 0.93 -4.92
N ARG A 73 -8.30 2.18 -4.61
CA ARG A 73 -7.47 2.57 -3.47
C ARG A 73 -8.34 3.00 -2.29
N PHE A 74 -7.99 2.51 -1.11
CA PHE A 74 -8.53 2.99 0.16
C PHE A 74 -7.52 2.76 1.29
N GLY A 75 -7.80 3.39 2.43
CA GLY A 75 -6.94 3.32 3.61
C GLY A 75 -7.16 2.06 4.45
N ASN A 76 -6.97 2.19 5.76
CA ASN A 76 -7.10 1.07 6.67
C ASN A 76 -8.57 0.64 6.82
N VAL A 77 -8.77 -0.65 7.06
CA VAL A 77 -10.07 -1.22 7.38
C VAL A 77 -10.11 -1.62 8.84
N LEU A 78 -11.17 -1.24 9.55
CA LEU A 78 -11.33 -1.51 10.97
C LEU A 78 -11.35 -3.03 11.24
N GLY A 79 -10.51 -3.47 12.17
CA GLY A 79 -10.49 -4.86 12.62
C GLY A 79 -9.90 -5.86 11.63
N SER A 80 -9.19 -5.41 10.59
CA SER A 80 -8.52 -6.33 9.66
C SER A 80 -7.43 -7.14 10.36
N ASN A 81 -7.16 -8.36 9.89
CA ASN A 81 -6.11 -9.23 10.44
C ASN A 81 -4.75 -8.51 10.47
N GLY A 82 -4.03 -8.65 11.58
CA GLY A 82 -2.73 -8.02 11.80
C GLY A 82 -2.75 -6.49 11.90
N SER A 83 -3.93 -5.86 11.99
CA SER A 83 -4.03 -4.41 12.17
C SER A 83 -3.78 -3.98 13.62
N VAL A 84 -3.72 -2.67 13.83
CA VAL A 84 -3.43 -2.05 15.11
C VAL A 84 -4.48 -2.38 16.19
N ILE A 85 -5.75 -2.53 15.80
CA ILE A 85 -6.86 -2.77 16.75
C ILE A 85 -6.75 -4.16 17.40
N PRO A 86 -6.63 -5.29 16.67
CA PRO A 86 -6.36 -6.59 17.27
C PRO A 86 -5.13 -6.58 18.19
N ARG A 87 -4.05 -5.90 17.78
CA ARG A 87 -2.83 -5.80 18.58
C ARG A 87 -3.06 -5.06 19.89
N PHE A 88 -3.79 -3.94 19.87
CA PHE A 88 -4.14 -3.20 21.08
C PHE A 88 -5.04 -4.03 22.00
N ARG A 89 -6.02 -4.76 21.45
CA ARG A 89 -6.85 -5.67 22.25
C ARG A 89 -6.02 -6.73 22.96
N GLU A 90 -5.09 -7.35 22.26
CA GLU A 90 -4.18 -8.36 22.83
C GLU A 90 -3.27 -7.75 23.90
N GLN A 91 -2.67 -6.58 23.62
CA GLN A 91 -1.84 -5.86 24.59
C GLN A 91 -2.63 -5.50 25.85
N ILE A 92 -3.86 -5.00 25.70
CA ILE A 92 -4.73 -4.66 26.83
C ILE A 92 -5.11 -5.90 27.64
N ALA A 93 -5.49 -6.99 26.96
CA ALA A 93 -5.82 -8.25 27.62
C ALA A 93 -4.64 -8.84 28.41
N ASN A 94 -3.41 -8.59 27.96
CA ASN A 94 -2.17 -9.02 28.62
C ASN A 94 -1.66 -8.04 29.68
N GLY A 95 -2.39 -6.96 29.99
CA GLY A 95 -2.00 -5.97 31.01
C GLY A 95 -1.08 -4.84 30.51
N GLY A 96 -0.86 -4.74 29.20
CA GLY A 96 -0.03 -3.71 28.58
C GLY A 96 1.48 -4.02 28.57
N PRO A 97 2.32 -3.04 28.15
CA PRO A 97 1.93 -1.74 27.63
C PRO A 97 1.32 -1.81 26.23
N VAL A 98 0.48 -0.83 25.90
CA VAL A 98 0.02 -0.62 24.52
C VAL A 98 1.11 0.13 23.75
N THR A 99 1.51 -0.36 22.58
CA THR A 99 2.61 0.23 21.82
C THR A 99 2.13 1.08 20.65
N VAL A 100 2.45 2.38 20.67
CA VAL A 100 2.14 3.34 19.61
C VAL A 100 3.44 3.74 18.92
N THR A 101 3.47 3.85 17.59
CA THR A 101 4.72 4.16 16.88
C THR A 101 5.15 5.61 17.07
N HIS A 102 4.22 6.55 16.96
CA HIS A 102 4.48 7.98 17.14
C HIS A 102 3.24 8.70 17.67
N PRO A 103 3.35 9.73 18.53
CA PRO A 103 2.20 10.47 19.07
C PRO A 103 1.31 11.09 17.98
N ASP A 104 1.92 11.57 16.90
CA ASP A 104 1.20 12.25 15.80
C ASP A 104 0.81 11.34 14.62
N VAL A 105 0.97 10.03 14.74
CA VAL A 105 0.61 9.13 13.64
C VAL A 105 -0.91 9.07 13.45
N ILE A 106 -1.37 9.35 12.23
CA ILE A 106 -2.79 9.34 11.85
C ILE A 106 -3.06 8.33 10.74
N ARG A 107 -4.24 7.70 10.78
CA ARG A 107 -4.68 6.77 9.73
C ARG A 107 -6.15 7.01 9.41
N TYR A 108 -6.50 6.79 8.15
CA TYR A 108 -7.88 6.76 7.70
C TYR A 108 -8.48 5.37 7.91
N PHE A 109 -9.72 5.31 8.39
CA PHE A 109 -10.39 4.06 8.68
C PHE A 109 -11.77 4.01 8.02
N MET A 110 -12.12 2.83 7.55
CA MET A 110 -13.45 2.50 7.05
C MET A 110 -13.85 1.12 7.59
N THR A 111 -15.14 0.85 7.69
CA THR A 111 -15.62 -0.49 8.07
C THR A 111 -15.50 -1.47 6.89
N ILE A 112 -15.39 -2.78 7.17
CA ILE A 112 -15.37 -3.80 6.11
C ILE A 112 -16.61 -3.70 5.19
N PRO A 113 -17.87 -3.62 5.71
CA PRO A 113 -19.05 -3.55 4.85
C PRO A 113 -19.09 -2.29 3.98
N GLU A 114 -18.65 -1.15 4.51
CA GLU A 114 -18.58 0.09 3.75
C GLU A 114 -17.54 -0.01 2.62
N ALA A 115 -16.34 -0.51 2.91
CA ALA A 115 -15.29 -0.69 1.91
C ALA A 115 -15.72 -1.65 0.80
N THR A 116 -16.31 -2.81 1.14
CA THR A 116 -16.75 -3.78 0.14
C THR A 116 -17.88 -3.24 -0.73
N GLN A 117 -18.85 -2.52 -0.15
CA GLN A 117 -19.93 -1.90 -0.91
C GLN A 117 -19.39 -0.88 -1.92
N LEU A 118 -18.50 0.00 -1.49
CA LEU A 118 -17.90 1.02 -2.36
C LEU A 118 -17.02 0.41 -3.44
N VAL A 119 -16.27 -0.66 -3.13
CA VAL A 119 -15.47 -1.41 -4.11
C VAL A 119 -16.37 -2.02 -5.20
N LEU A 120 -17.49 -2.63 -4.83
CA LEU A 120 -18.42 -3.21 -5.80
C LEU A 120 -19.05 -2.14 -6.70
N GLN A 121 -19.39 -0.98 -6.14
CA GLN A 121 -19.88 0.16 -6.92
C GLN A 121 -18.81 0.74 -7.83
N ALA A 122 -17.57 0.88 -7.38
CA ALA A 122 -16.45 1.31 -8.21
C ALA A 122 -16.19 0.31 -9.36
N GLY A 123 -16.25 -0.98 -9.05
CA GLY A 123 -16.13 -2.06 -10.03
C GLY A 123 -17.25 -2.07 -11.08
N SER A 124 -18.47 -1.65 -10.73
CA SER A 124 -19.58 -1.59 -11.68
C SER A 124 -19.55 -0.36 -12.58
N MET A 125 -19.03 0.78 -12.08
CA MET A 125 -18.93 2.03 -12.84
C MET A 125 -17.67 2.18 -13.69
N GLY A 126 -16.63 1.39 -13.40
CA GLY A 126 -15.33 1.50 -14.06
C GLY A 126 -15.35 1.01 -15.51
N GLU A 127 -14.67 1.76 -16.38
CA GLU A 127 -14.60 1.45 -17.81
C GLU A 127 -13.30 0.76 -18.19
N CYS A 128 -12.13 1.41 -18.08
CA CYS A 128 -10.85 0.72 -18.28
C CYS A 128 -9.66 1.56 -17.79
N GLY A 129 -8.75 0.93 -17.04
CA GLY A 129 -7.51 1.56 -16.57
C GLY A 129 -7.70 2.63 -15.48
N GLU A 130 -8.92 2.79 -14.97
CA GLU A 130 -9.26 3.77 -13.96
C GLU A 130 -8.78 3.34 -12.57
N ILE A 131 -8.26 4.31 -11.83
CA ILE A 131 -7.94 4.17 -10.41
C ILE A 131 -8.99 4.93 -9.62
N PHE A 132 -9.86 4.21 -8.94
CA PHE A 132 -10.83 4.77 -8.03
C PHE A 132 -10.21 4.98 -6.65
N ILE A 133 -10.62 6.07 -6.00
CA ILE A 133 -10.20 6.44 -4.65
C ILE A 133 -11.46 6.61 -3.81
N LEU A 134 -11.50 5.89 -2.69
CA LEU A 134 -12.61 5.98 -1.75
C LEU A 134 -12.41 7.15 -0.79
N GLU A 135 -13.47 7.90 -0.55
CA GLU A 135 -13.50 8.94 0.48
C GLU A 135 -13.57 8.28 1.85
N MET A 136 -12.55 8.53 2.69
CA MET A 136 -12.38 7.84 3.97
C MET A 136 -12.83 8.66 5.17
N GLY A 137 -13.30 9.90 4.96
CA GLY A 137 -13.66 10.82 6.02
C GLY A 137 -12.45 11.33 6.80
N GLU A 138 -12.67 11.67 8.07
CA GLU A 138 -11.64 12.28 8.91
C GLU A 138 -10.58 11.27 9.39
N PRO A 139 -9.29 11.64 9.39
CA PRO A 139 -8.24 10.78 9.89
C PRO A 139 -8.30 10.65 11.42
N VAL A 140 -7.90 9.48 11.92
CA VAL A 140 -7.89 9.17 13.36
C VAL A 140 -6.45 9.12 13.86
N LYS A 141 -6.15 9.85 14.95
CA LYS A 141 -4.88 9.69 15.69
C LYS A 141 -4.82 8.33 16.36
N ILE A 142 -3.75 7.57 16.10
CA ILE A 142 -3.60 6.22 16.67
C ILE A 142 -3.42 6.27 18.19
N LEU A 143 -2.83 7.34 18.73
CA LEU A 143 -2.78 7.55 20.17
C LEU A 143 -4.20 7.66 20.77
N ASN A 144 -5.08 8.47 20.17
CA ASN A 144 -6.46 8.61 20.64
C ASN A 144 -7.22 7.27 20.55
N LEU A 145 -6.98 6.51 19.48
CA LEU A 145 -7.55 5.17 19.34
C LEU A 145 -7.07 4.23 20.45
N ALA A 146 -5.78 4.24 20.79
CA ALA A 146 -5.22 3.44 21.87
C ALA A 146 -5.86 3.78 23.22
N GLU A 147 -5.94 5.07 23.54
CA GLU A 147 -6.57 5.53 24.78
C GLU A 147 -8.04 5.16 24.86
N GLU A 148 -8.79 5.32 23.77
CA GLU A 148 -10.22 4.98 23.74
C GLU A 148 -10.46 3.48 23.92
N MET A 149 -9.61 2.65 23.32
CA MET A 149 -9.69 1.21 23.52
C MET A 149 -9.42 0.80 24.97
N ILE A 150 -8.49 1.46 25.66
CA ILE A 150 -8.24 1.23 27.10
C ILE A 150 -9.47 1.63 27.92
N ARG A 151 -10.08 2.80 27.63
CA ARG A 151 -11.30 3.27 28.32
C ARG A 151 -12.47 2.32 28.13
N LEU A 152 -12.67 1.80 26.91
CA LEU A 152 -13.74 0.84 26.60
C LEU A 152 -13.59 -0.49 27.35
N CYS A 153 -12.39 -0.83 27.81
CA CYS A 153 -12.14 -1.97 28.69
C CYS A 153 -12.36 -1.66 30.19
N GLY A 154 -12.82 -0.45 30.54
CA GLY A 154 -13.03 -0.01 31.92
C GLY A 154 -11.74 0.40 32.64
N LEU A 155 -10.66 0.63 31.91
CA LEU A 155 -9.33 0.97 32.44
C LEU A 155 -8.97 2.42 32.15
N ARG A 156 -8.07 3.02 32.95
CA ARG A 156 -7.59 4.38 32.76
C ARG A 156 -6.27 4.39 31.96
N PRO A 157 -6.22 5.06 30.79
CA PRO A 157 -4.98 5.21 30.03
C PRO A 157 -3.89 5.88 30.86
N HIS A 158 -2.64 5.43 30.70
CA HIS A 158 -1.45 5.92 31.40
C HIS A 158 -1.43 5.71 32.93
N VAL A 159 -2.48 5.12 33.50
CA VAL A 159 -2.54 4.78 34.94
C VAL A 159 -2.64 3.27 35.12
N ASP A 160 -3.68 2.65 34.54
CA ASP A 160 -3.89 1.21 34.64
C ASP A 160 -3.17 0.47 33.50
N ILE A 161 -3.06 1.10 32.32
CA ILE A 161 -2.30 0.58 31.18
C ILE A 161 -1.36 1.66 30.63
N PRO A 162 -0.03 1.44 30.65
CA PRO A 162 0.93 2.36 30.04
C PRO A 162 0.85 2.34 28.50
N ILE A 163 1.08 3.49 27.88
CA ILE A 163 1.30 3.60 26.43
C ILE A 163 2.78 3.89 26.18
N GLN A 164 3.44 3.05 25.38
CA GLN A 164 4.85 3.20 25.05
C GLN A 164 5.03 3.61 23.58
N PHE A 165 5.85 4.62 23.35
CA PHE A 165 6.25 5.02 22.00
C PHE A 165 7.44 4.19 21.52
N THR A 166 7.29 3.52 20.38
CA THR A 166 8.33 2.63 19.82
C THR A 166 9.15 3.28 18.70
N GLY A 167 8.79 4.49 18.28
CA GLY A 167 9.32 5.10 17.07
C GLY A 167 8.63 4.57 15.80
N LEU A 168 8.77 5.32 14.71
CA LEU A 168 8.32 4.90 13.38
C LEU A 168 9.20 3.77 12.86
N ARG A 169 8.58 2.80 12.21
CA ARG A 169 9.31 1.74 11.53
C ARG A 169 9.89 2.24 10.20
N PRO A 170 10.96 1.64 9.69
CA PRO A 170 11.45 1.92 8.34
C PRO A 170 10.32 1.82 7.31
N GLY A 171 10.15 2.88 6.51
CA GLY A 171 9.09 2.98 5.51
C GLY A 171 7.68 3.23 6.05
N GLU A 172 7.52 3.65 7.31
CA GLU A 172 6.23 4.06 7.88
C GLU A 172 6.03 5.58 7.79
N LYS A 173 4.87 6.02 7.26
CA LYS A 173 4.52 7.45 7.21
C LYS A 173 3.82 7.90 8.50
N LEU A 174 4.01 9.17 8.86
CA LEU A 174 3.20 9.83 9.91
C LEU A 174 1.74 9.96 9.48
N PHE A 175 1.50 10.38 8.24
CA PHE A 175 0.19 10.48 7.62
C PHE A 175 0.20 9.80 6.26
N GLU A 176 -0.87 9.09 5.94
CA GLU A 176 -1.06 8.50 4.62
C GLU A 176 -1.73 9.52 3.69
N GLU A 177 -1.40 9.44 2.40
CA GLU A 177 -1.97 10.29 1.36
C GLU A 177 -2.96 9.44 0.55
N LEU A 178 -4.09 10.01 0.15
CA LEU A 178 -5.06 9.31 -0.69
C LEU A 178 -4.84 9.56 -2.20
N LEU A 179 -4.02 10.56 -2.56
CA LEU A 179 -3.83 11.05 -3.93
C LEU A 179 -2.38 11.44 -4.18
N LEU A 180 -1.86 11.17 -5.38
CA LEU A 180 -0.61 11.76 -5.82
C LEU A 180 -0.84 13.24 -6.15
N GLY A 181 0.05 14.14 -5.74
CA GLY A 181 -0.07 15.57 -6.06
C GLY A 181 -0.11 15.90 -7.56
N LEU A 182 0.34 14.96 -8.41
CA LEU A 182 0.30 15.07 -9.88
C LEU A 182 -0.97 14.44 -10.50
N GLU A 183 -1.72 13.62 -9.75
CA GLU A 183 -2.97 13.03 -10.23
C GLU A 183 -4.10 14.07 -10.11
N GLY A 184 -4.73 14.41 -11.24
CA GLY A 184 -6.00 15.15 -11.22
C GLY A 184 -7.12 14.32 -10.58
N ILE A 185 -8.19 14.99 -10.12
CA ILE A 185 -9.36 14.30 -9.53
C ILE A 185 -10.56 14.52 -10.44
N LYS A 186 -11.18 13.43 -10.89
CA LYS A 186 -12.49 13.45 -11.54
C LYS A 186 -13.56 12.92 -10.58
N LYS A 187 -14.66 13.66 -10.44
CA LYS A 187 -15.81 13.22 -9.64
C LYS A 187 -16.56 12.11 -10.37
N THR A 188 -17.11 11.16 -9.61
CA THR A 188 -18.07 10.18 -10.13
C THR A 188 -19.50 10.58 -9.74
N HIS A 189 -20.49 9.77 -10.14
CA HIS A 189 -21.88 9.92 -9.66
C HIS A 189 -22.03 9.59 -8.17
N HIS A 190 -21.08 8.87 -7.56
CA HIS A 190 -21.12 8.52 -6.16
C HIS A 190 -20.25 9.49 -5.33
N PRO A 191 -20.78 10.13 -4.27
CA PRO A 191 -20.07 11.20 -3.56
C PRO A 191 -18.80 10.72 -2.84
N LYS A 192 -18.74 9.43 -2.46
CA LYS A 192 -17.58 8.82 -1.79
C LYS A 192 -16.59 8.14 -2.75
N ILE A 193 -16.78 8.26 -4.06
CA ILE A 193 -15.92 7.60 -5.05
C ILE A 193 -15.40 8.65 -6.03
N LYS A 194 -14.09 8.75 -6.13
CA LYS A 194 -13.38 9.66 -7.04
C LYS A 194 -12.52 8.84 -8.00
N ILE A 195 -12.20 9.39 -9.17
CA ILE A 195 -11.27 8.79 -10.13
C ILE A 195 -9.99 9.62 -10.12
N ALA A 196 -8.86 8.97 -9.91
CA ALA A 196 -7.54 9.54 -10.13
C ALA A 196 -7.29 9.64 -11.64
N ALA A 197 -6.89 10.81 -12.12
CA ALA A 197 -6.48 10.96 -13.50
C ALA A 197 -5.26 10.07 -13.77
N PRO A 198 -5.17 9.43 -14.95
CA PRO A 198 -3.97 8.69 -15.31
C PRO A 198 -2.75 9.61 -15.29
N LEU A 199 -1.64 9.12 -14.75
CA LEU A 199 -0.36 9.82 -14.91
C LEU A 199 0.01 9.86 -16.40
N GLU A 200 0.60 10.96 -16.85
CA GLU A 200 1.15 11.04 -18.21
C GLU A 200 2.08 9.87 -18.47
N ASN A 201 1.83 9.19 -19.60
CA ASN A 201 2.34 7.87 -19.87
C ASN A 201 3.88 7.86 -19.91
N GLN A 202 4.49 6.97 -19.13
CA GLN A 202 5.81 6.46 -19.48
C GLN A 202 5.73 5.80 -20.87
N GLU A 203 6.77 5.99 -21.66
CA GLU A 203 6.90 5.36 -22.97
C GLU A 203 6.81 3.82 -22.81
N ALA A 204 5.98 3.18 -23.65
CA ALA A 204 5.50 1.82 -23.41
C ALA A 204 6.65 0.79 -23.39
N THR A 205 7.63 0.94 -24.28
CA THR A 205 8.76 0.02 -24.34
C THR A 205 9.66 0.17 -23.12
N THR A 206 9.91 1.40 -22.66
CA THR A 206 10.64 1.69 -21.43
C THR A 206 9.95 1.07 -20.20
N PHE A 207 8.63 1.19 -20.09
CA PHE A 207 7.87 0.59 -18.99
C PHE A 207 8.03 -0.94 -18.96
N VAL A 208 7.83 -1.60 -20.10
CA VAL A 208 7.93 -3.07 -20.20
C VAL A 208 9.33 -3.56 -19.85
N ALA A 209 10.37 -2.85 -20.30
CA ALA A 209 11.75 -3.18 -19.96
C ALA A 209 12.00 -3.12 -18.45
N ARG A 210 11.62 -2.02 -17.79
CA ARG A 210 11.77 -1.83 -16.33
C ARG A 210 10.95 -2.85 -15.52
N PHE A 211 9.74 -3.15 -15.99
CA PHE A 211 8.88 -4.12 -15.35
C PHE A 211 9.48 -5.54 -15.41
N ASN A 212 10.01 -5.94 -16.58
CA ASN A 212 10.66 -7.23 -16.75
C ASN A 212 11.99 -7.34 -15.99
N GLU A 213 12.74 -6.24 -15.91
CA GLU A 213 13.96 -6.15 -15.09
C GLU A 213 13.64 -6.42 -13.62
N LEU A 214 12.62 -5.76 -13.05
CA LEU A 214 12.16 -6.00 -11.68
C LEU A 214 11.84 -7.48 -11.43
N LEU A 215 11.11 -8.13 -12.35
CA LEU A 215 10.78 -9.56 -12.23
C LEU A 215 12.01 -10.46 -12.34
N THR A 216 12.98 -10.08 -13.17
CA THR A 216 14.23 -10.84 -13.36
C THR A 216 15.07 -10.79 -12.10
N LEU A 217 15.21 -9.61 -11.49
CA LEU A 217 15.94 -9.42 -10.24
C LEU A 217 15.28 -10.18 -9.08
N ALA A 218 13.94 -10.16 -8.99
CA ALA A 218 13.22 -10.95 -8.00
C ALA A 218 13.44 -12.46 -8.16
N ARG A 219 13.37 -13.00 -9.39
CA ARG A 219 13.67 -14.42 -9.64
C ARG A 219 15.11 -14.81 -9.31
N ALA A 220 16.03 -13.85 -9.40
CA ALA A 220 17.42 -14.03 -9.05
C ALA A 220 17.72 -13.77 -7.55
N ASN A 221 16.70 -13.49 -6.72
CA ASN A 221 16.82 -13.13 -5.30
C ASN A 221 17.78 -11.95 -5.06
N LYS A 222 17.73 -10.94 -5.94
CA LYS A 222 18.58 -9.75 -5.89
C LYS A 222 17.89 -8.64 -5.10
N ASP A 223 17.70 -8.89 -3.80
CA ASP A 223 16.90 -8.04 -2.90
C ASP A 223 17.34 -6.57 -2.89
N ARG A 224 18.64 -6.30 -2.96
CA ARG A 224 19.19 -4.93 -2.93
C ARG A 224 18.87 -4.18 -4.22
N GLU A 225 19.05 -4.85 -5.35
CA GLU A 225 18.78 -4.30 -6.68
C GLU A 225 17.28 -4.07 -6.91
N ILE A 226 16.40 -4.82 -6.23
CA ILE A 226 14.95 -4.63 -6.29
C ILE A 226 14.53 -3.24 -5.82
N PHE A 227 15.17 -2.65 -4.80
CA PHE A 227 14.85 -1.29 -4.35
C PHE A 227 15.09 -0.25 -5.47
N LEU A 228 16.20 -0.39 -6.19
CA LEU A 228 16.54 0.48 -7.32
C LEU A 228 15.64 0.22 -8.52
N ALA A 229 15.32 -1.04 -8.81
CA ALA A 229 14.38 -1.40 -9.87
C ALA A 229 12.97 -0.86 -9.60
N PHE A 230 12.50 -0.90 -8.34
CA PHE A 230 11.26 -0.24 -7.94
C PHE A 230 11.32 1.26 -8.16
N LYS A 231 12.44 1.92 -7.83
CA LYS A 231 12.62 3.36 -8.06
C LYS A 231 12.59 3.72 -9.55
N ALA A 232 13.16 2.88 -10.40
CA ALA A 232 13.11 3.06 -11.85
C ALA A 232 11.69 2.89 -12.40
N LEU A 233 10.96 1.87 -11.93
CA LEU A 233 9.59 1.58 -12.38
C LEU A 233 8.55 2.57 -11.83
N VAL A 234 8.70 2.96 -10.56
CA VAL A 234 7.81 3.84 -9.79
C VAL A 234 8.62 5.09 -9.38
N PRO A 235 8.68 6.14 -10.23
CA PRO A 235 9.53 7.30 -9.98
C PRO A 235 9.22 8.04 -8.67
N GLU A 236 7.96 8.01 -8.22
CA GLU A 236 7.50 8.60 -6.96
C GLU A 236 7.91 7.79 -5.71
N TYR A 237 8.42 6.57 -5.87
CA TYR A 237 8.92 5.76 -4.75
C TYR A 237 10.14 6.45 -4.11
N LYS A 238 10.14 6.60 -2.78
CA LYS A 238 11.29 7.10 -2.03
C LYS A 238 11.91 5.96 -1.25
N ILE A 239 13.13 5.60 -1.62
CA ILE A 239 13.92 4.60 -0.91
C ILE A 239 14.33 5.18 0.44
N HIS A 240 14.06 4.46 1.52
CA HIS A 240 14.57 4.83 2.85
C HIS A 240 16.10 4.68 2.88
N GLY A 241 16.82 5.65 3.43
CA GLY A 241 18.29 5.70 3.42
C GLY A 241 18.95 4.46 4.02
N ASP A 242 18.32 3.86 5.03
CA ASP A 242 18.82 2.64 5.69
C ASP A 242 18.96 1.45 4.73
N TYR A 243 18.15 1.39 3.66
CA TYR A 243 18.25 0.32 2.67
C TYR A 243 19.44 0.49 1.71
N LEU A 244 20.02 1.69 1.64
CA LEU A 244 21.17 2.01 0.79
C LEU A 244 22.50 1.96 1.56
N ASN A 245 22.47 2.20 2.88
CA ASN A 245 23.66 2.41 3.71
C ASN A 245 24.36 1.14 4.25
N GLU A 246 23.80 -0.06 4.07
CA GLU A 246 24.51 -1.33 4.37
C GLU A 246 25.69 -1.63 3.41
N THR A 247 26.00 -0.70 2.49
CA THR A 247 27.15 -0.77 1.60
C THR A 247 28.50 -0.66 2.33
N ASN A 248 28.56 0.00 3.49
CA ASN A 248 29.85 0.26 4.18
C ASN A 248 30.17 -0.71 5.34
N ALA A 249 29.20 -1.46 5.86
CA ALA A 249 29.45 -2.34 7.02
C ALA A 249 30.14 -3.66 6.62
N ASN A 250 29.83 -4.20 5.43
CA ASN A 250 30.39 -5.48 4.97
C ASN A 250 31.72 -5.38 4.21
N GLN A 251 32.19 -4.16 3.87
CA GLN A 251 33.55 -3.97 3.35
C GLN A 251 34.61 -3.84 4.46
N ASN A 252 34.20 -3.44 5.68
CA ASN A 252 35.11 -3.32 6.82
C ASN A 252 35.34 -4.63 7.59
N LEU A 253 34.57 -5.68 7.30
CA LEU A 253 34.75 -7.02 7.89
C LEU A 253 35.64 -7.96 7.05
N GLN A 254 36.12 -7.51 5.88
CA GLN A 254 37.10 -8.25 5.08
C GLN A 254 38.52 -7.65 5.12
N ASN A 255 38.73 -6.54 5.84
CA ASN A 255 40.03 -5.88 5.99
C ASN A 255 40.42 -5.66 7.48
N GLY A 256 39.88 -6.45 8.40
CA GLY A 256 40.19 -6.43 9.83
C GLY A 256 40.80 -7.73 10.30
#